data_AF-A0A7X9G0T9-F1
#
_entry.id   AF-A0A7X9G0T9-F1
#
_cell.length_a   1.000
_cell.length_b   1.000
_cell.length_c   1.000
_cell.angle_alpha   90.00
_cell.angle_beta   90.00
_cell.angle_gamma   90.00
#
_symmetry.space_group_name_H-M   'P 1'
#
loop_
_entity.id
_entity.type
_entity.pdbx_description
1 polymer ?
#
loop_
_entity_poly.entity_id
_entity_poly.type
_entity_poly.pdbx_seq_one_letter_code
_entity_poly.pdbx_strand_id
1 'polypeptide(L)'
;MWIDTQLLEQEQREAEESGSVKQLHRSEVPVEQTWDMTTVFPSVEAWEEAFAELLPKRGLLTEYRGRLTESAEALYEAVRTRQEFMIELMKIGAYAFHRADEDTSDTTFLAMKGRLGAVIASAMGDDAWFEPEVIEIPPETLEHFIEEKPELAEYRHAFEMILREKKYKLSQAEEILLAKASQILGAPDEIFGILSNADMTFDPIVNEKGETVPMSHSHLGVYLESRDPRVRRDAFKSMYKTFGQFRNTCATTLQNAIRVDTFNKNVRGFTTGREASLFRNAVPESVYDSLLEAVNERLPLLHRYVRMRKRILGVDELHSYDMYVSLVKEIDLHFTFDEAKEILYKALAPLGEEYIGLLKRAFEERWIDWAVNTGKRSGAYSGGTYATNPFILMSWQGTFDNLFTLAHELGHSIHSYYTRNAQPFQYGHYPIFLAEIASTCNEILLSNYLLKTADSDEMRAAVISHYLDGAKGTVFRQTQFAEFEHMIHLADEAGEALTADFLSEKYGELNKKYYGEALTFDPDIANEWARIPHFYYNYYVFQYATGFSAATSFADAILTEGQPAVERYLGFLKAGSSDWPIDVLKKAGVDMTTPETIVRALDAFERGLDELEALMG
;
A
#
# COMPACT_ATOMS: atom_id res chain seq x y z
N MET A 1 -30.78 -19.43 17.25
CA MET A 1 -30.20 -18.18 16.71
C MET A 1 -29.25 -17.48 17.67
N TRP A 2 -29.62 -17.03 18.87
CA TRP A 2 -28.63 -16.46 19.82
C TRP A 2 -27.88 -17.51 20.66
N ILE A 3 -28.44 -18.72 20.80
CA ILE A 3 -27.83 -19.82 21.59
C ILE A 3 -26.88 -20.67 20.72
N ASP A 4 -27.06 -20.68 19.39
CA ASP A 4 -26.20 -21.47 18.48
C ASP A 4 -24.84 -20.81 18.23
N THR A 5 -24.75 -19.47 18.23
CA THR A 5 -23.50 -18.73 18.00
C THR A 5 -22.53 -18.90 19.17
N GLN A 6 -23.01 -18.88 20.41
CA GLN A 6 -22.16 -19.08 21.60
C GLN A 6 -21.66 -20.52 21.72
N LEU A 7 -22.44 -21.51 21.27
CA LEU A 7 -22.02 -22.90 21.20
C LEU A 7 -20.93 -23.11 20.14
N LEU A 8 -21.03 -22.46 18.98
CA LEU A 8 -20.00 -22.48 17.94
C LEU A 8 -18.71 -21.76 18.38
N GLU A 9 -18.82 -20.63 19.08
CA GLU A 9 -17.68 -19.90 19.65
C GLU A 9 -17.00 -20.70 20.78
N GLN A 10 -17.77 -21.43 21.59
CA GLN A 10 -17.23 -22.30 22.63
C GLN A 10 -16.58 -23.56 22.04
N GLU A 11 -17.17 -24.17 21.01
CA GLU A 11 -16.57 -25.28 20.26
C GLU A 11 -15.30 -24.84 19.50
N GLN A 12 -15.25 -23.60 19.00
CA GLN A 12 -14.03 -23.02 18.40
C GLN A 12 -12.93 -22.83 19.45
N ARG A 13 -13.25 -22.31 20.65
CA ARG A 13 -12.27 -22.21 21.75
C ARG A 13 -11.74 -23.57 22.21
N GLU A 14 -12.62 -24.57 22.34
CA GLU A 14 -12.22 -25.94 22.69
C GLU A 14 -11.44 -26.63 21.54
N ALA A 15 -11.68 -26.24 20.28
CA ALA A 15 -10.92 -26.69 19.10
C ALA A 15 -9.54 -26.02 18.96
N GLU A 16 -9.42 -24.75 19.37
CA GLU A 16 -8.15 -24.02 19.47
C GLU A 16 -7.23 -24.63 20.54
N GLU A 17 -7.80 -25.06 21.68
CA GLU A 17 -7.04 -25.78 22.72
C GLU A 17 -6.62 -27.20 22.30
N SER A 18 -7.26 -27.80 21.29
CA SER A 18 -6.98 -29.18 20.82
C SER A 18 -6.20 -29.27 19.50
N GLY A 19 -5.79 -28.15 18.90
CA GLY A 19 -4.93 -28.12 17.71
C GLY A 19 -5.58 -28.63 16.42
N SER A 20 -6.91 -28.64 16.34
CA SER A 20 -7.68 -29.19 15.23
C SER A 20 -8.86 -28.27 14.86
N VAL A 21 -8.58 -27.02 14.48
CA VAL A 21 -9.59 -26.19 13.83
C VAL A 21 -9.86 -26.79 12.45
N LYS A 22 -11.04 -27.39 12.25
CA LYS A 22 -11.49 -27.84 10.93
C LYS A 22 -11.63 -26.59 10.04
N GLN A 23 -10.67 -26.35 9.15
CA GLN A 23 -10.78 -25.26 8.18
C GLN A 23 -11.98 -25.51 7.28
N LEU A 24 -12.90 -24.54 7.23
CA LEU A 24 -14.08 -24.60 6.38
C LEU A 24 -13.67 -24.58 4.91
N HIS A 25 -14.39 -25.30 4.06
CA HIS A 25 -14.40 -25.03 2.62
C HIS A 25 -15.27 -23.81 2.32
N ARG A 26 -15.03 -23.11 1.20
CA ARG A 26 -15.81 -21.92 0.83
C ARG A 26 -17.32 -22.14 0.83
N SER A 27 -17.78 -23.34 0.42
CA SER A 27 -19.19 -23.71 0.42
C SER A 27 -19.82 -23.91 1.80
N GLU A 28 -19.00 -24.06 2.85
CA GLU A 28 -19.43 -24.23 4.25
C GLU A 28 -19.45 -22.91 5.03
N VAL A 29 -18.93 -21.82 4.44
CA VAL A 29 -18.86 -20.50 5.11
C VAL A 29 -20.27 -19.89 5.25
N PRO A 30 -20.65 -19.42 6.45
CA PRO A 30 -21.92 -18.72 6.65
C PRO A 30 -22.00 -17.44 5.82
N VAL A 31 -23.16 -17.20 5.21
CA VAL A 31 -23.34 -16.14 4.18
C VAL A 31 -23.19 -14.71 4.73
N GLU A 32 -23.34 -14.54 6.04
CA GLU A 32 -23.12 -13.29 6.77
C GLU A 32 -21.63 -12.98 6.96
N GLN A 33 -20.75 -13.97 6.76
CA GLN A 33 -19.29 -13.82 6.84
C GLN A 33 -18.64 -13.60 5.47
N THR A 34 -19.43 -13.64 4.40
CA THR A 34 -19.01 -13.43 3.02
C THR A 34 -19.43 -12.06 2.53
N TRP A 35 -18.69 -11.48 1.58
CA TRP A 35 -19.20 -10.32 0.85
C TRP A 35 -20.38 -10.68 -0.07
N ASP A 36 -21.12 -9.68 -0.56
CA ASP A 36 -22.24 -9.89 -1.50
C ASP A 36 -21.89 -9.54 -2.96
N MET A 37 -21.34 -10.51 -3.68
CA MET A 37 -21.02 -10.35 -5.11
C MET A 37 -22.26 -10.34 -6.02
N THR A 38 -23.46 -10.64 -5.50
CA THR A 38 -24.70 -10.56 -6.30
C THR A 38 -25.06 -9.11 -6.65
N THR A 39 -24.54 -8.15 -5.89
CA THR A 39 -24.63 -6.71 -6.18
C THR A 39 -23.85 -6.30 -7.43
N VAL A 40 -22.87 -7.11 -7.87
CA VAL A 40 -22.12 -6.89 -9.10
C VAL A 40 -22.75 -7.66 -10.26
N PHE A 41 -22.90 -8.98 -10.11
CA PHE A 41 -23.67 -9.84 -11.02
C PHE A 41 -24.48 -10.88 -10.23
N PRO A 42 -25.77 -11.06 -10.51
CA PRO A 42 -26.64 -11.94 -9.74
C PRO A 42 -26.28 -13.43 -9.90
N SER A 43 -25.58 -13.81 -10.98
CA SER A 43 -25.13 -15.18 -11.22
C SER A 43 -23.93 -15.23 -12.18
N VAL A 44 -23.33 -16.41 -12.31
CA VAL A 44 -22.26 -16.67 -13.29
C VAL A 44 -22.78 -16.51 -14.71
N GLU A 45 -24.03 -16.92 -14.99
CA GLU A 45 -24.66 -16.78 -16.30
C GLU A 45 -24.83 -15.30 -16.68
N ALA A 46 -25.24 -14.45 -15.74
CA ALA A 46 -25.32 -13.01 -15.98
C ALA A 46 -23.95 -12.38 -16.26
N TRP A 47 -22.89 -12.89 -15.61
CA TRP A 47 -21.52 -12.48 -15.93
C TRP A 47 -21.09 -12.95 -17.32
N GLU A 48 -21.39 -14.20 -17.70
CA GLU A 48 -21.05 -14.74 -19.02
C GLU A 48 -21.76 -13.99 -20.16
N GLU A 49 -23.02 -13.61 -19.96
CA GLU A 49 -23.77 -12.78 -20.90
C GLU A 49 -23.10 -11.40 -21.06
N ALA A 50 -22.83 -10.69 -19.97
CA ALA A 50 -22.15 -9.40 -20.01
C ALA A 50 -20.74 -9.48 -20.62
N PHE A 51 -20.00 -10.54 -20.31
CA PHE A 51 -18.68 -10.80 -20.89
C PHE A 51 -18.78 -11.01 -22.40
N ALA A 52 -19.75 -11.80 -22.87
CA ALA A 52 -19.97 -12.04 -24.30
C ALA A 52 -20.41 -10.78 -25.05
N GLU A 53 -21.20 -9.91 -24.42
CA GLU A 53 -21.62 -8.61 -24.98
C GLU A 53 -20.49 -7.59 -25.07
N LEU A 54 -19.54 -7.60 -24.12
CA LEU A 54 -18.41 -6.68 -24.11
C LEU A 54 -17.41 -6.98 -25.24
N LEU A 55 -17.17 -8.26 -25.56
CA LEU A 55 -16.18 -8.67 -26.55
C LEU A 55 -16.28 -7.95 -27.91
N PRO A 56 -17.45 -7.88 -28.58
CA PRO A 56 -17.56 -7.15 -29.84
C PRO A 56 -17.39 -5.62 -29.69
N LYS A 57 -17.72 -5.04 -28.52
CA LYS A 57 -17.55 -3.60 -28.25
C LYS A 57 -16.08 -3.16 -28.25
N ARG A 58 -15.13 -4.09 -28.12
CA ARG A 58 -13.69 -3.78 -28.18
C ARG A 58 -13.29 -3.05 -29.47
N GLY A 59 -13.98 -3.34 -30.59
CA GLY A 59 -13.74 -2.65 -31.86
C GLY A 59 -13.92 -1.13 -31.78
N LEU A 60 -14.81 -0.66 -30.89
CA LEU A 60 -15.08 0.76 -30.66
C LEU A 60 -13.86 1.51 -30.12
N LEU A 61 -12.94 0.83 -29.42
CA LEU A 61 -11.70 1.44 -28.92
C LEU A 61 -10.79 1.94 -30.05
N THR A 62 -10.98 1.47 -31.28
CA THR A 62 -10.13 1.85 -32.43
C THR A 62 -10.82 2.75 -33.44
N GLU A 63 -12.12 3.04 -33.26
CA GLU A 63 -12.96 3.74 -34.24
C GLU A 63 -12.49 5.17 -34.54
N TYR A 64 -11.95 5.85 -33.52
CA TYR A 64 -11.50 7.24 -33.58
C TYR A 64 -9.98 7.40 -33.77
N ARG A 65 -9.27 6.29 -34.01
CA ARG A 65 -7.82 6.32 -34.22
C ARG A 65 -7.45 7.16 -35.45
N GLY A 66 -6.54 8.11 -35.28
CA GLY A 66 -6.09 9.05 -36.29
C GLY A 66 -7.06 10.21 -36.53
N ARG A 67 -8.12 10.35 -35.71
CA ARG A 67 -9.25 11.26 -35.96
C ARG A 67 -9.50 12.26 -34.83
N LEU A 68 -8.70 12.23 -33.76
CA LEU A 68 -8.91 13.11 -32.60
C LEU A 68 -8.85 14.61 -32.93
N THR A 69 -8.17 14.99 -34.00
CA THR A 69 -8.06 16.39 -34.45
C THR A 69 -9.08 16.78 -35.53
N GLU A 70 -9.98 15.88 -35.94
CA GLU A 70 -10.99 16.18 -36.98
C GLU A 70 -12.02 17.23 -36.51
N SER A 71 -12.45 17.15 -35.25
CA SER A 71 -13.40 18.08 -34.63
C SER A 71 -13.47 17.88 -33.10
N ALA A 72 -14.06 18.86 -32.40
CA ALA A 72 -14.34 18.73 -30.97
C ALA A 72 -15.25 17.53 -30.66
N GLU A 73 -16.24 17.26 -31.51
CA GLU A 73 -17.13 16.11 -31.39
C GLU A 73 -16.38 14.77 -31.51
N ALA A 74 -15.42 14.66 -32.43
CA ALA A 74 -14.63 13.44 -32.61
C ALA A 74 -13.79 13.12 -31.37
N LEU A 75 -13.16 14.14 -30.76
CA LEU A 75 -12.41 13.98 -29.51
C LEU A 75 -13.34 13.57 -28.35
N TYR A 76 -14.49 14.24 -28.23
CA TYR A 76 -15.47 13.94 -27.18
C TYR A 76 -15.99 12.50 -27.27
N GLU A 77 -16.41 12.08 -28.46
CA GLU A 77 -16.94 10.73 -28.67
C GLU A 77 -15.87 9.64 -28.48
N ALA A 78 -14.62 9.92 -28.84
CA ALA A 78 -13.48 9.03 -28.55
C ALA A 78 -13.29 8.83 -27.04
N VAL A 79 -13.29 9.92 -26.25
CA VAL A 79 -13.18 9.84 -24.79
C VAL A 79 -14.35 9.07 -24.21
N ARG A 80 -15.59 9.46 -24.55
CA ARG A 80 -16.82 8.87 -24.02
C ARG A 80 -16.88 7.37 -24.27
N THR A 81 -16.63 6.95 -25.50
CA THR A 81 -16.69 5.54 -25.92
C THR A 81 -15.64 4.69 -25.19
N ARG A 82 -14.41 5.21 -25.02
CA ARG A 82 -13.36 4.54 -24.25
C ARG A 82 -13.76 4.39 -22.79
N GLN A 83 -14.31 5.44 -22.17
CA GLN A 83 -14.76 5.38 -20.78
C GLN A 83 -15.88 4.36 -20.57
N GLU A 84 -16.90 4.36 -21.44
CA GLU A 84 -18.01 3.41 -21.35
C GLU A 84 -17.53 1.96 -21.42
N PHE A 85 -16.64 1.65 -22.37
CA PHE A 85 -16.02 0.34 -22.47
C PHE A 85 -15.24 -0.04 -21.20
N MET A 86 -14.44 0.89 -20.68
CA MET A 86 -13.60 0.65 -19.49
C MET A 86 -14.44 0.45 -18.22
N ILE A 87 -15.54 1.18 -18.05
CA ILE A 87 -16.47 1.02 -16.92
C ILE A 87 -17.10 -0.38 -16.95
N GLU A 88 -17.57 -0.84 -18.10
CA GLU A 88 -18.14 -2.18 -18.27
C GLU A 88 -17.08 -3.28 -18.00
N LEU A 89 -15.88 -3.13 -18.59
CA LEU A 89 -14.76 -4.05 -18.39
C LEU A 89 -14.37 -4.15 -16.90
N MET A 90 -14.29 -3.02 -16.20
CA MET A 90 -13.99 -2.95 -14.78
C MET A 90 -15.06 -3.66 -13.93
N LYS A 91 -16.34 -3.49 -14.25
CA LYS A 91 -17.43 -4.20 -13.53
C LYS A 91 -17.31 -5.72 -13.69
N ILE A 92 -17.12 -6.19 -14.93
CA ILE A 92 -16.88 -7.60 -15.26
C ILE A 92 -15.64 -8.11 -14.51
N GLY A 93 -14.59 -7.30 -14.46
CA GLY A 93 -13.37 -7.63 -13.76
C GLY A 93 -13.52 -7.76 -12.26
N ALA A 94 -14.21 -6.81 -11.62
CA ALA A 94 -14.47 -6.86 -10.18
C ALA A 94 -15.04 -8.23 -9.78
N TYR A 95 -16.05 -8.71 -10.49
CA TYR A 95 -16.64 -10.02 -10.19
C TYR A 95 -15.64 -11.18 -10.32
N ALA A 96 -14.98 -11.32 -11.48
CA ALA A 96 -14.08 -12.44 -11.73
C ALA A 96 -12.88 -12.48 -10.78
N PHE A 97 -12.27 -11.31 -10.50
CA PHE A 97 -11.14 -11.22 -9.57
C PHE A 97 -11.54 -11.55 -8.13
N HIS A 98 -12.63 -10.96 -7.63
CA HIS A 98 -13.04 -11.18 -6.24
C HIS A 98 -13.48 -12.63 -6.04
N ARG A 99 -14.31 -13.19 -6.94
CA ARG A 99 -14.74 -14.60 -6.84
C ARG A 99 -13.57 -15.59 -6.89
N ALA A 100 -12.53 -15.31 -7.67
CA ALA A 100 -11.33 -16.16 -7.73
C ALA A 100 -10.47 -16.09 -6.45
N ASP A 101 -10.58 -15.01 -5.69
CA ASP A 101 -9.82 -14.81 -4.45
C ASP A 101 -10.55 -15.40 -3.22
N GLU A 102 -11.87 -15.69 -3.32
CA GLU A 102 -12.66 -16.42 -2.32
C GLU A 102 -12.15 -17.85 -2.09
N ASP A 103 -11.78 -18.52 -3.20
CA ASP A 103 -11.17 -19.84 -3.25
C ASP A 103 -10.30 -19.95 -4.51
N THR A 104 -8.99 -19.83 -4.32
CA THR A 104 -7.97 -19.91 -5.37
C THR A 104 -7.81 -21.32 -5.96
N SER A 105 -8.58 -22.30 -5.50
CA SER A 105 -8.68 -23.63 -6.12
C SER A 105 -9.94 -23.81 -6.99
N ASP A 106 -10.88 -22.86 -6.99
CA ASP A 106 -12.10 -22.94 -7.82
C ASP A 106 -11.77 -22.69 -9.30
N THR A 107 -11.73 -23.78 -10.07
CA THR A 107 -11.43 -23.75 -11.50
C THR A 107 -12.38 -22.89 -12.34
N THR A 108 -13.62 -22.67 -11.88
CA THR A 108 -14.61 -21.84 -12.59
C THR A 108 -14.16 -20.38 -12.59
N PHE A 109 -13.88 -19.83 -11.41
CA PHE A 109 -13.50 -18.42 -11.28
C PHE A 109 -12.06 -18.18 -11.75
N LEU A 110 -11.16 -19.15 -11.61
CA LEU A 110 -9.83 -19.09 -12.24
C LEU A 110 -9.92 -19.00 -13.77
N ALA A 111 -10.80 -19.78 -14.39
CA ALA A 111 -11.00 -19.73 -15.85
C ALA A 111 -11.60 -18.37 -16.29
N MET A 112 -12.55 -17.82 -15.53
CA MET A 112 -13.10 -16.48 -15.77
C MET A 112 -12.02 -15.40 -15.67
N LYS A 113 -11.23 -15.42 -14.58
CA LYS A 113 -10.09 -14.50 -14.36
C LYS A 113 -9.05 -14.60 -15.49
N GLY A 114 -8.73 -15.82 -15.94
CA GLY A 114 -7.82 -16.05 -17.06
C GLY A 114 -8.33 -15.51 -18.40
N ARG A 115 -9.60 -15.79 -18.75
CA ARG A 115 -10.24 -15.26 -19.97
C ARG A 115 -10.28 -13.74 -19.97
N LEU A 116 -10.64 -13.14 -18.84
CA LEU A 116 -10.64 -11.71 -18.66
C LEU A 116 -9.24 -11.10 -18.81
N GLY A 117 -8.21 -11.72 -18.24
CA GLY A 117 -6.83 -11.25 -18.39
C GLY A 117 -6.41 -11.09 -19.85
N ALA A 118 -6.80 -12.03 -20.72
CA ALA A 118 -6.54 -11.94 -22.17
C ALA A 118 -7.31 -10.78 -22.84
N VAL A 119 -8.55 -10.54 -22.41
CA VAL A 119 -9.36 -9.41 -22.92
C VAL A 119 -8.78 -8.07 -22.48
N ILE A 120 -8.39 -7.93 -21.20
CA ILE A 120 -7.73 -6.73 -20.67
C ILE A 120 -6.46 -6.43 -21.49
N ALA A 121 -5.59 -7.43 -21.67
CA ALA A 121 -4.36 -7.25 -22.43
C ALA A 121 -4.62 -6.81 -23.89
N SER A 122 -5.64 -7.40 -24.54
CA SER A 122 -6.03 -7.02 -25.89
C SER A 122 -6.62 -5.61 -25.96
N ALA A 123 -7.50 -5.26 -25.01
CA ALA A 123 -8.12 -3.94 -24.94
C ALA A 123 -7.08 -2.84 -24.68
N MET A 124 -6.12 -3.07 -23.78
CA MET A 124 -5.00 -2.13 -23.58
C MET A 124 -4.19 -1.91 -24.87
N GLY A 125 -3.98 -2.96 -25.67
CA GLY A 125 -3.32 -2.84 -26.98
C GLY A 125 -4.16 -2.06 -28.00
N ASP A 126 -5.47 -2.30 -28.04
CA ASP A 126 -6.41 -1.60 -28.92
C ASP A 126 -6.60 -0.12 -28.52
N ASP A 127 -6.29 0.22 -27.26
CA ASP A 127 -6.46 1.54 -26.67
C ASP A 127 -5.18 2.42 -26.68
N ALA A 128 -4.01 1.78 -26.81
CA ALA A 128 -2.69 2.42 -26.65
C ALA A 128 -2.36 3.55 -27.66
N TRP A 129 -3.21 3.77 -28.66
CA TRP A 129 -3.05 4.88 -29.62
C TRP A 129 -3.53 6.22 -29.06
N PHE A 130 -4.43 6.23 -28.08
CA PHE A 130 -5.15 7.43 -27.68
C PHE A 130 -4.25 8.49 -27.05
N GLU A 131 -3.51 8.16 -25.99
CA GLU A 131 -2.64 9.12 -25.32
C GLU A 131 -1.58 9.69 -26.27
N PRO A 132 -0.90 8.87 -27.11
CA PRO A 132 -0.02 9.41 -28.13
C PRO A 132 -0.67 10.42 -29.05
N GLU A 133 -1.92 10.21 -29.49
CA GLU A 133 -2.61 11.15 -30.38
C GLU A 133 -3.07 12.41 -29.65
N VAL A 134 -3.54 12.31 -28.39
CA VAL A 134 -3.85 13.48 -27.56
C VAL A 134 -2.63 14.39 -27.38
N ILE A 135 -1.45 13.80 -27.16
CA ILE A 135 -0.18 14.55 -27.02
C ILE A 135 0.16 15.37 -28.28
N GLU A 136 -0.22 14.89 -29.46
CA GLU A 136 0.03 15.58 -30.73
C GLU A 136 -0.98 16.70 -31.02
N ILE A 137 -2.10 16.78 -30.28
CA ILE A 137 -3.07 17.88 -30.44
C ILE A 137 -2.37 19.21 -30.09
N PRO A 138 -2.39 20.22 -30.98
CA PRO A 138 -1.88 21.54 -30.65
C PRO A 138 -2.65 22.15 -29.47
N PRO A 139 -1.99 22.78 -28.48
CA PRO A 139 -2.68 23.36 -27.32
C PRO A 139 -3.82 24.32 -27.69
N GLU A 140 -3.62 25.14 -28.73
CA GLU A 140 -4.64 26.05 -29.25
C GLU A 140 -5.85 25.32 -29.86
N THR A 141 -5.64 24.16 -30.48
CA THR A 141 -6.71 23.33 -31.02
C THR A 141 -7.51 22.68 -29.89
N LEU A 142 -6.82 22.16 -28.87
CA LEU A 142 -7.51 21.56 -27.72
C LEU A 142 -8.36 22.61 -26.99
N GLU A 143 -7.82 23.81 -26.77
CA GLU A 143 -8.59 24.89 -26.14
C GLU A 143 -9.80 25.27 -26.99
N HIS A 144 -9.62 25.40 -28.31
CA HIS A 144 -10.74 25.67 -29.22
C HIS A 144 -11.81 24.56 -29.18
N PHE A 145 -11.41 23.29 -29.09
CA PHE A 145 -12.34 22.18 -28.96
C PHE A 145 -13.11 22.22 -27.64
N ILE A 146 -12.47 22.61 -26.54
CA ILE A 146 -13.15 22.79 -25.25
C ILE A 146 -14.16 23.95 -25.31
N GLU A 147 -13.85 25.02 -26.05
CA GLU A 147 -14.79 26.13 -26.29
C GLU A 147 -15.99 25.71 -27.17
N GLU A 148 -15.76 24.93 -28.23
CA GLU A 148 -16.80 24.46 -29.16
C GLU A 148 -17.70 23.38 -28.52
N LYS A 149 -17.11 22.48 -27.73
CA LYS A 149 -17.79 21.38 -27.03
C LYS A 149 -17.51 21.49 -25.52
N PRO A 150 -18.32 22.26 -24.78
CA PRO A 150 -18.11 22.52 -23.35
C PRO A 150 -18.02 21.26 -22.47
N GLU A 151 -18.61 20.14 -22.89
CA GLU A 151 -18.50 18.84 -22.21
C GLU A 151 -17.05 18.35 -22.13
N LEU A 152 -16.17 18.78 -23.05
CA LEU A 152 -14.74 18.47 -22.96
C LEU A 152 -14.05 19.12 -21.76
N ALA A 153 -14.62 20.19 -21.19
CA ALA A 153 -14.06 20.87 -20.03
C ALA A 153 -13.97 19.94 -18.80
N GLU A 154 -14.85 18.92 -18.70
CA GLU A 154 -14.82 17.92 -17.63
C GLU A 154 -13.56 17.03 -17.68
N TYR A 155 -12.88 16.96 -18.83
CA TYR A 155 -11.66 16.16 -19.03
C TYR A 155 -10.40 17.02 -19.06
N ARG A 156 -10.50 18.33 -18.80
CA ARG A 156 -9.37 19.28 -18.90
C ARG A 156 -8.15 18.79 -18.11
N HIS A 157 -8.33 18.43 -16.84
CA HIS A 157 -7.23 17.97 -16.01
C HIS A 157 -6.64 16.63 -16.51
N ALA A 158 -7.49 15.71 -17.00
CA ALA A 158 -7.01 14.47 -17.61
C ALA A 158 -6.15 14.75 -18.87
N PHE A 159 -6.55 15.72 -19.71
CA PHE A 159 -5.72 16.14 -20.85
C PHE A 159 -4.43 16.83 -20.40
N GLU A 160 -4.46 17.68 -19.37
CA GLU A 160 -3.26 18.31 -18.82
C GLU A 160 -2.26 17.28 -18.31
N MET A 161 -2.74 16.22 -17.65
CA MET A 161 -1.91 15.09 -17.22
C MET A 161 -1.20 14.42 -18.40
N ILE A 162 -1.96 14.10 -19.46
CA ILE A 162 -1.41 13.49 -20.69
C ILE A 162 -0.43 14.43 -21.39
N LEU A 163 -0.78 15.71 -21.53
CA LEU A 163 0.04 16.70 -22.23
C LEU A 163 1.35 17.01 -21.51
N ARG A 164 1.42 16.83 -20.18
CA ARG A 164 2.66 16.99 -19.41
C ARG A 164 3.75 16.05 -19.93
N GLU A 165 3.38 14.83 -20.32
CA GLU A 165 4.28 13.79 -20.85
C GLU A 165 4.95 14.21 -22.16
N LYS A 166 4.38 15.16 -22.92
CA LYS A 166 4.89 15.61 -24.23
C LYS A 166 6.37 15.97 -24.22
N LYS A 167 6.84 16.61 -23.15
CA LYS A 167 8.23 17.05 -22.99
C LYS A 167 9.22 15.87 -22.93
N TYR A 168 8.77 14.72 -22.44
CA TYR A 168 9.60 13.55 -22.12
C TYR A 168 9.29 12.32 -23.01
N LYS A 169 8.41 12.51 -23.99
CA LYS A 169 8.05 11.52 -25.00
C LYS A 169 9.11 11.48 -26.09
N LEU A 170 9.51 10.26 -26.48
CA LEU A 170 10.50 10.06 -27.53
C LEU A 170 9.85 10.04 -28.91
N SER A 171 10.65 9.95 -29.97
CA SER A 171 10.11 9.65 -31.29
C SER A 171 9.43 8.27 -31.29
N GLN A 172 8.47 8.06 -32.21
CA GLN A 172 7.77 6.79 -32.31
C GLN A 172 8.72 5.58 -32.50
N ALA A 173 9.80 5.75 -33.27
CA ALA A 173 10.78 4.69 -33.48
C ALA A 173 11.54 4.34 -32.18
N GLU A 174 11.86 5.34 -31.36
CA GLU A 174 12.54 5.16 -30.08
C GLU A 174 11.60 4.54 -29.03
N GLU A 175 10.33 4.98 -28.94
CA GLU A 175 9.34 4.36 -28.05
C GLU A 175 9.10 2.88 -28.42
N ILE A 176 9.00 2.56 -29.71
CA ILE A 176 8.89 1.15 -30.16
C ILE A 176 10.13 0.35 -29.77
N LEU A 177 11.32 0.94 -29.88
CA LEU A 177 12.56 0.28 -29.49
C LEU A 177 12.60 0.01 -27.99
N LEU A 178 12.25 1.00 -27.15
CA LEU A 178 12.14 0.84 -25.71
C LEU A 178 11.10 -0.21 -25.31
N ALA A 179 9.91 -0.18 -25.92
CA ALA A 179 8.85 -1.14 -25.67
C ALA A 179 9.31 -2.58 -26.01
N LYS A 180 10.03 -2.77 -27.12
CA LYS A 180 10.61 -4.08 -27.50
C LYS A 180 11.75 -4.52 -26.57
N ALA A 181 12.45 -3.58 -25.96
CA ALA A 181 13.50 -3.86 -24.99
C ALA A 181 12.97 -4.06 -23.56
N SER A 182 11.68 -3.78 -23.29
CA SER A 182 11.09 -3.80 -21.93
C SER A 182 11.38 -5.08 -21.15
N GLN A 183 11.29 -6.26 -21.77
CA GLN A 183 11.61 -7.54 -21.12
C GLN A 183 13.09 -7.63 -20.72
N ILE A 184 14.00 -7.11 -21.54
CA ILE A 184 15.44 -7.08 -21.26
C ILE A 184 15.74 -6.07 -20.14
N LEU A 185 15.08 -4.91 -20.18
CA LEU A 185 15.23 -3.86 -19.18
C LEU A 185 14.59 -4.24 -17.83
N GLY A 186 13.55 -5.06 -17.82
CA GLY A 186 12.90 -5.57 -16.60
C GLY A 186 13.55 -6.82 -16.01
N ALA A 187 14.49 -7.46 -16.72
CA ALA A 187 15.13 -8.69 -16.29
C ALA A 187 15.80 -8.61 -14.89
N PRO A 188 16.41 -7.50 -14.44
CA PRO A 188 17.03 -7.46 -13.11
C PRO A 188 16.06 -7.70 -11.96
N ASP A 189 14.84 -7.15 -12.04
CA ASP A 189 13.77 -7.37 -11.04
C ASP A 189 13.26 -8.81 -11.09
N GLU A 190 13.01 -9.35 -12.29
CA GLU A 190 12.58 -10.75 -12.47
C GLU A 190 13.61 -11.74 -11.89
N ILE A 191 14.90 -11.54 -12.20
CA ILE A 191 15.99 -12.38 -11.70
C ILE A 191 16.06 -12.31 -10.17
N PHE A 192 15.96 -11.11 -9.60
CA PHE A 192 15.95 -10.93 -8.15
C PHE A 192 14.76 -11.65 -7.52
N GLY A 193 13.55 -11.47 -8.07
CA GLY A 193 12.34 -12.11 -7.57
C GLY A 193 12.38 -13.64 -7.63
N ILE A 194 12.90 -14.23 -8.71
CA ILE A 194 13.10 -15.69 -8.81
C ILE A 194 14.13 -16.15 -7.78
N LEU A 195 15.28 -15.47 -7.70
CA LEU A 195 16.34 -15.82 -6.77
C LEU A 195 15.84 -15.79 -5.32
N SER A 196 15.21 -14.70 -4.89
CA SER A 196 14.82 -14.49 -3.49
C SER A 196 13.63 -15.35 -3.07
N ASN A 197 12.65 -15.55 -3.96
CA ASN A 197 11.38 -16.17 -3.59
C ASN A 197 11.32 -17.66 -3.90
N ALA A 198 12.12 -18.18 -4.83
CA ALA A 198 12.08 -19.57 -5.27
C ALA A 198 13.39 -20.34 -5.04
N ASP A 199 14.54 -19.77 -5.41
CA ASP A 199 15.80 -20.52 -5.45
C ASP A 199 16.59 -20.48 -4.13
N MET A 200 16.53 -19.37 -3.39
CA MET A 200 17.21 -19.24 -2.11
C MET A 200 16.64 -20.21 -1.07
N THR A 201 17.53 -20.95 -0.43
CA THR A 201 17.21 -21.79 0.72
C THR A 201 17.86 -21.23 1.98
N PHE A 202 17.16 -21.37 3.10
CA PHE A 202 17.58 -20.85 4.39
C PHE A 202 17.76 -22.02 5.36
N ASP A 203 18.75 -21.92 6.25
CA ASP A 203 18.96 -22.92 7.28
C ASP A 203 17.73 -22.94 8.21
N PRO A 204 17.14 -24.12 8.51
CA PRO A 204 16.04 -24.20 9.47
C PRO A 204 16.53 -23.79 10.86
N ILE A 205 15.60 -23.32 11.69
CA ILE A 205 15.88 -22.94 13.08
C ILE A 205 15.14 -23.86 14.05
N VAL A 206 15.46 -23.76 15.33
CA VAL A 206 14.72 -24.45 16.39
C VAL A 206 13.77 -23.44 17.05
N ASN A 207 12.47 -23.70 17.05
CA ASN A 207 11.48 -22.81 17.69
C ASN A 207 11.53 -22.89 19.24
N GLU A 208 10.62 -22.21 19.91
CA GLU A 208 10.48 -22.17 21.38
C GLU A 208 10.12 -23.55 21.96
N LYS A 209 9.48 -24.41 21.17
CA LYS A 209 9.07 -25.77 21.55
C LYS A 209 10.19 -26.81 21.35
N GLY A 210 11.35 -26.40 20.83
CA GLY A 210 12.46 -27.30 20.53
C GLY A 210 12.32 -28.06 19.21
N GLU A 211 11.37 -27.66 18.36
CA GLU A 211 11.11 -28.29 17.07
C GLU A 211 11.93 -27.61 15.97
N THR A 212 12.44 -28.39 15.01
CA THR A 212 13.07 -27.83 13.81
C THR A 212 12.00 -27.30 12.87
N VAL A 213 12.01 -26.00 12.62
CA VAL A 213 11.03 -25.30 11.77
C VAL A 213 11.71 -24.70 10.54
N PRO A 214 11.01 -24.64 9.39
CA PRO A 214 11.56 -24.07 8.17
C PRO A 214 11.77 -22.56 8.29
N MET A 215 12.71 -22.03 7.50
CA MET A 215 12.94 -20.59 7.35
C MET A 215 12.56 -20.13 5.94
N SER A 216 11.93 -18.96 5.87
CA SER A 216 11.60 -18.26 4.61
C SER A 216 11.44 -16.76 4.89
N HIS A 217 11.19 -15.97 3.83
CA HIS A 217 10.79 -14.57 3.96
C HIS A 217 9.54 -14.38 4.84
N SER A 218 8.50 -15.20 4.67
CA SER A 218 7.25 -15.08 5.43
C SER A 218 7.42 -15.46 6.90
N HIS A 219 8.33 -16.38 7.21
CA HIS A 219 8.57 -16.79 8.59
C HIS A 219 9.42 -15.78 9.39
N LEU A 220 10.24 -14.97 8.72
CA LEU A 220 11.18 -14.07 9.39
C LEU A 220 10.48 -13.12 10.37
N GLY A 221 9.39 -12.47 9.94
CA GLY A 221 8.64 -11.53 10.80
C GLY A 221 8.16 -12.21 12.09
N VAL A 222 7.48 -13.35 11.94
CA VAL A 222 6.96 -14.16 13.05
C VAL A 222 8.08 -14.53 14.03
N TYR A 223 9.23 -14.98 13.53
CA TYR A 223 10.33 -15.38 14.41
C TYR A 223 11.07 -14.21 15.05
N LEU A 224 11.07 -13.02 14.44
CA LEU A 224 11.61 -11.80 15.04
C LEU A 224 10.70 -11.23 16.15
N GLU A 225 9.44 -11.63 16.18
CA GLU A 225 8.49 -11.28 17.25
C GLU A 225 8.58 -12.22 18.46
N SER A 226 9.26 -13.37 18.31
CA SER A 226 9.45 -14.36 19.36
C SER A 226 9.98 -13.74 20.65
N ARG A 227 9.46 -14.18 21.80
CA ARG A 227 10.00 -13.80 23.11
C ARG A 227 11.31 -14.51 23.44
N ASP A 228 11.64 -15.64 22.81
CA ASP A 228 12.93 -16.31 22.98
C ASP A 228 14.01 -15.59 22.14
N PRO A 229 14.99 -14.90 22.76
CA PRO A 229 16.03 -14.17 22.03
C PRO A 229 16.86 -15.06 21.10
N ARG A 230 16.96 -16.36 21.41
CA ARG A 230 17.65 -17.33 20.55
C ARG A 230 16.91 -17.51 19.23
N VAL A 231 15.58 -17.63 19.24
CA VAL A 231 14.77 -17.80 18.03
C VAL A 231 14.95 -16.59 17.12
N ARG A 232 14.84 -15.38 17.66
CA ARG A 232 15.06 -14.13 16.91
C ARG A 232 16.45 -14.08 16.27
N ARG A 233 17.49 -14.35 17.07
CA ARG A 233 18.89 -14.37 16.60
C ARG A 233 19.11 -15.43 15.52
N ASP A 234 18.65 -16.66 15.73
CA ASP A 234 18.88 -17.76 14.80
C ASP A 234 18.15 -17.52 13.47
N ALA A 235 16.93 -16.97 13.51
CA ALA A 235 16.18 -16.54 12.31
C ALA A 235 16.93 -15.44 11.53
N PHE A 236 17.39 -14.41 12.24
CA PHE A 236 18.18 -13.31 11.68
C PHE A 236 19.48 -13.81 11.02
N LYS A 237 20.24 -14.66 11.73
CA LYS A 237 21.50 -15.21 11.23
C LYS A 237 21.28 -16.13 10.02
N SER A 238 20.23 -16.96 10.04
CA SER A 238 19.88 -17.81 8.89
C SER A 238 19.59 -16.97 7.64
N MET A 239 18.75 -15.95 7.80
CA MET A 239 18.39 -15.03 6.70
C MET A 239 19.61 -14.33 6.10
N TYR A 240 20.41 -13.66 6.93
CA TYR A 240 21.52 -12.84 6.43
C TYR A 240 22.77 -13.65 6.07
N LYS A 241 22.90 -14.89 6.53
CA LYS A 241 23.89 -15.82 6.00
C LYS A 241 23.64 -16.11 4.51
N THR A 242 22.39 -16.45 4.15
CA THR A 242 22.03 -16.73 2.75
C THR A 242 22.15 -15.46 1.89
N PHE A 243 21.60 -14.33 2.31
CA PHE A 243 21.76 -13.08 1.55
C PHE A 243 23.23 -12.62 1.46
N GLY A 244 24.03 -12.83 2.51
CA GLY A 244 25.46 -12.59 2.50
C GLY A 244 26.21 -13.47 1.49
N GLN A 245 25.80 -14.74 1.33
CA GLN A 245 26.36 -15.65 0.31
C GLN A 245 26.09 -15.16 -1.11
N PHE A 246 24.90 -14.61 -1.38
CA PHE A 246 24.46 -14.16 -2.71
C PHE A 246 24.62 -12.65 -2.94
N ARG A 247 25.26 -11.91 -2.02
CA ARG A 247 25.36 -10.44 -2.06
C ARG A 247 25.88 -9.87 -3.37
N ASN A 248 26.81 -10.55 -4.04
CA ASN A 248 27.33 -10.10 -5.34
C ASN A 248 26.29 -10.19 -6.46
N THR A 249 25.48 -11.24 -6.45
CA THR A 249 24.37 -11.41 -7.40
C THR A 249 23.31 -10.35 -7.15
N CYS A 250 22.90 -10.16 -5.89
CA CYS A 250 21.95 -9.11 -5.50
C CYS A 250 22.45 -7.70 -5.84
N ALA A 251 23.75 -7.42 -5.65
CA ALA A 251 24.35 -6.14 -6.04
C ALA A 251 24.27 -5.94 -7.55
N THR A 252 24.56 -6.98 -8.33
CA THR A 252 24.55 -6.91 -9.79
C THR A 252 23.13 -6.72 -10.32
N THR A 253 22.13 -7.40 -9.77
CA THR A 253 20.73 -7.20 -10.17
C THR A 253 20.25 -5.80 -9.78
N LEU A 254 20.50 -5.37 -8.55
CA LEU A 254 20.11 -4.03 -8.10
C LEU A 254 20.80 -2.94 -8.92
N GLN A 255 22.11 -3.03 -9.14
CA GLN A 255 22.85 -2.08 -9.96
C GLN A 255 22.26 -1.96 -11.38
N ASN A 256 21.87 -3.08 -11.99
CA ASN A 256 21.28 -3.02 -13.33
C ASN A 256 19.86 -2.46 -13.31
N ALA A 257 19.08 -2.66 -12.24
CA ALA A 257 17.79 -1.98 -12.08
C ALA A 257 17.97 -0.45 -12.01
N ILE A 258 18.87 0.03 -11.15
CA ILE A 258 19.19 1.47 -11.03
C ILE A 258 19.72 2.04 -12.36
N ARG A 259 20.55 1.29 -13.10
CA ARG A 259 21.03 1.70 -14.42
C ARG A 259 19.93 1.81 -15.46
N VAL A 260 18.89 0.96 -15.36
CA VAL A 260 17.71 1.08 -16.23
C VAL A 260 16.96 2.37 -15.92
N ASP A 261 16.86 2.75 -14.64
CA ASP A 261 16.29 4.05 -14.24
C ASP A 261 17.12 5.22 -14.75
N THR A 262 18.45 5.19 -14.57
CA THR A 262 19.39 6.18 -15.13
C THR A 262 19.30 6.27 -16.65
N PHE A 263 19.21 5.12 -17.34
CA PHE A 263 19.03 5.06 -18.79
C PHE A 263 17.73 5.72 -19.22
N ASN A 264 16.60 5.36 -18.61
CA ASN A 264 15.28 5.94 -18.90
C ASN A 264 15.25 7.45 -18.67
N LYS A 265 15.81 7.91 -17.54
CA LYS A 265 16.02 9.34 -17.25
C LYS A 265 16.76 10.02 -18.40
N ASN A 266 17.92 9.49 -18.79
CA ASN A 266 18.78 10.13 -19.79
C ASN A 266 18.14 10.17 -21.18
N VAL A 267 17.55 9.07 -21.66
CA VAL A 267 16.94 9.04 -23.00
C VAL A 267 15.72 9.94 -23.09
N ARG A 268 14.93 10.06 -22.00
CA ARG A 268 13.75 10.93 -21.93
C ARG A 268 14.07 12.39 -21.59
N GLY A 269 15.31 12.71 -21.22
CA GLY A 269 15.75 14.08 -20.96
C GLY A 269 15.37 14.64 -19.59
N PHE A 270 15.21 13.77 -18.58
CA PHE A 270 15.05 14.21 -17.17
C PHE A 270 16.38 14.62 -16.55
N THR A 271 16.35 15.51 -15.56
CA THR A 271 17.54 16.04 -14.87
C THR A 271 18.10 15.03 -13.87
N THR A 272 17.23 14.34 -13.13
CA THR A 272 17.58 13.31 -12.13
C THR A 272 16.65 12.10 -12.26
N GLY A 273 17.08 10.91 -11.82
CA GLY A 273 16.21 9.73 -11.75
C GLY A 273 15.01 9.96 -10.83
N ARG A 274 15.20 10.75 -9.76
CA ARG A 274 14.14 11.16 -8.84
C ARG A 274 13.08 12.04 -9.52
N GLU A 275 13.49 13.04 -10.31
CA GLU A 275 12.55 13.84 -11.12
C GLU A 275 11.73 12.93 -12.03
N ALA A 276 12.38 11.98 -12.72
CA ALA A 276 11.71 11.06 -13.65
C ALA A 276 10.64 10.19 -12.97
N SER A 277 10.94 9.65 -11.78
CA SER A 277 9.98 8.83 -11.03
C SER A 277 8.81 9.65 -10.49
N LEU A 278 9.09 10.75 -9.80
CA LEU A 278 8.06 11.57 -9.13
C LEU A 278 7.14 12.30 -10.13
N PHE A 279 7.63 12.57 -11.34
CA PHE A 279 6.88 13.21 -12.41
C PHE A 279 5.60 12.47 -12.80
N ARG A 280 5.62 11.13 -12.78
CA ARG A 280 4.46 10.29 -13.13
C ARG A 280 3.25 10.60 -12.24
N ASN A 281 3.49 10.83 -10.94
CA ASN A 281 2.46 11.12 -9.96
C ASN A 281 2.30 12.63 -9.70
N ALA A 282 2.92 13.49 -10.51
CA ALA A 282 2.93 14.94 -10.32
C ALA A 282 3.35 15.39 -8.91
N VAL A 283 4.32 14.69 -8.32
CA VAL A 283 4.86 15.02 -7.00
C VAL A 283 6.13 15.87 -7.19
N PRO A 284 6.26 17.04 -6.55
CA PRO A 284 7.49 17.82 -6.61
C PRO A 284 8.58 17.21 -5.71
N GLU A 285 9.85 17.30 -6.13
CA GLU A 285 11.00 16.77 -5.38
C GLU A 285 11.10 17.34 -3.95
N SER A 286 10.58 18.55 -3.71
CA SER A 286 10.58 19.19 -2.39
C SER A 286 9.84 18.38 -1.33
N VAL A 287 8.90 17.50 -1.71
CA VAL A 287 8.23 16.58 -0.78
C VAL A 287 9.21 15.55 -0.24
N TYR A 288 10.07 15.03 -1.11
CA TYR A 288 11.10 14.07 -0.75
C TYR A 288 12.16 14.73 0.13
N ASP A 289 12.59 15.94 -0.24
CA ASP A 289 13.57 16.71 0.52
C ASP A 289 13.03 17.06 1.92
N SER A 290 11.77 17.49 2.02
CA SER A 290 11.11 17.79 3.30
C SER A 290 11.05 16.58 4.24
N LEU A 291 10.79 15.39 3.69
CA LEU A 291 10.81 14.14 4.45
C LEU A 291 12.20 13.87 5.04
N LEU A 292 13.24 13.91 4.20
CA LEU A 292 14.60 13.65 4.64
C LEU A 292 15.05 14.68 5.68
N GLU A 293 14.76 15.96 5.47
CA GLU A 293 15.10 17.04 6.40
C GLU A 293 14.47 16.81 7.79
N ALA A 294 13.15 16.66 7.85
CA ALA A 294 12.42 16.52 9.10
C ALA A 294 12.85 15.29 9.91
N VAL A 295 12.98 14.13 9.24
CA VAL A 295 13.35 12.88 9.92
C VAL A 295 14.80 12.89 10.37
N ASN A 296 15.71 13.49 9.60
CA ASN A 296 17.10 13.62 10.01
C ASN A 296 17.27 14.57 11.21
N GLU A 297 16.54 15.69 11.24
CA GLU A 297 16.56 16.61 12.37
C GLU A 297 16.03 15.96 13.65
N ARG A 298 14.97 15.16 13.54
CA ARG A 298 14.31 14.49 14.68
C ARG A 298 14.76 13.04 14.91
N LEU A 299 15.80 12.58 14.23
CA LEU A 299 16.37 11.25 14.41
C LEU A 299 16.74 10.88 15.86
N PRO A 300 17.13 11.83 16.74
CA PRO A 300 17.31 11.55 18.16
C PRO A 300 16.10 10.91 18.87
N LEU A 301 14.87 11.09 18.35
CA LEU A 301 13.67 10.43 18.85
C LEU A 301 13.73 8.91 18.64
N LEU A 302 14.17 8.45 17.46
CA LEU A 302 14.38 7.02 17.22
C LEU A 302 15.49 6.48 18.13
N HIS A 303 16.57 7.23 18.33
CA HIS A 303 17.63 6.82 19.27
C HIS A 303 17.10 6.71 20.71
N ARG A 304 16.20 7.60 21.13
CA ARG A 304 15.51 7.53 22.43
C ARG A 304 14.64 6.28 22.52
N TYR A 305 13.87 5.97 21.48
CA TYR A 305 13.08 4.75 21.40
C TYR A 305 13.93 3.48 21.53
N VAL A 306 15.07 3.42 20.84
CA VAL A 306 16.01 2.28 20.92
C VAL A 306 16.57 2.13 22.34
N ARG A 307 16.96 3.23 23.00
CA ARG A 307 17.41 3.21 24.41
C ARG A 307 16.33 2.74 25.36
N MET A 308 15.09 3.20 25.17
CA MET A 308 13.94 2.78 25.95
C MET A 308 13.69 1.28 25.78
N ARG A 309 13.66 0.77 24.54
CA ARG A 309 13.51 -0.66 24.23
C ARG A 309 14.59 -1.51 24.89
N LYS A 310 15.86 -1.09 24.84
CA LYS A 310 16.96 -1.77 25.54
C LYS A 310 16.71 -1.90 27.04
N ARG A 311 16.26 -0.81 27.69
CA ARG A 311 15.93 -0.79 29.13
C ARG A 311 14.76 -1.72 29.45
N ILE A 312 13.66 -1.61 28.71
CA ILE A 312 12.42 -2.38 28.94
C ILE A 312 12.67 -3.89 28.76
N LEU A 313 13.42 -4.28 27.73
CA LEU A 313 13.77 -5.69 27.49
C LEU A 313 14.80 -6.23 28.50
N GLY A 314 15.48 -5.36 29.26
CA GLY A 314 16.46 -5.74 30.27
C GLY A 314 17.69 -6.44 29.71
N VAL A 315 18.10 -6.11 28.48
CA VAL A 315 19.25 -6.72 27.78
C VAL A 315 20.51 -5.87 27.85
N ASP A 316 21.67 -6.51 28.03
CA ASP A 316 22.97 -5.83 28.04
C ASP A 316 23.35 -5.28 26.66
N GLU A 317 23.01 -6.02 25.60
CA GLU A 317 23.18 -5.67 24.20
C GLU A 317 21.83 -5.79 23.50
N LEU A 318 21.40 -4.72 22.82
CA LEU A 318 20.17 -4.72 22.02
C LEU A 318 20.59 -4.84 20.55
N HIS A 319 20.10 -5.86 19.86
CA HIS A 319 20.48 -6.14 18.47
C HIS A 319 19.35 -5.82 17.49
N SER A 320 19.68 -5.82 16.20
CA SER A 320 18.71 -5.57 15.12
C SER A 320 17.51 -6.52 15.17
N TYR A 321 17.75 -7.76 15.62
CA TYR A 321 16.71 -8.78 15.78
C TYR A 321 15.85 -8.62 17.04
N ASP A 322 16.13 -7.64 17.91
CA ASP A 322 15.30 -7.32 19.09
C ASP A 322 14.31 -6.16 18.83
N MET A 323 14.35 -5.59 17.62
CA MET A 323 13.56 -4.41 17.25
C MET A 323 12.09 -4.72 16.88
N TYR A 324 11.65 -5.98 16.98
CA TYR A 324 10.31 -6.42 16.58
C TYR A 324 9.55 -7.16 17.70
N VAL A 325 10.24 -7.74 18.69
CA VAL A 325 9.58 -8.38 19.84
C VAL A 325 8.76 -7.38 20.66
N SER A 326 7.50 -7.68 20.93
CA SER A 326 6.63 -6.79 21.70
C SER A 326 7.24 -6.39 23.05
N LEU A 327 7.22 -5.07 23.33
CA LEU A 327 7.71 -4.50 24.60
C LEU A 327 6.79 -4.87 25.77
N VAL A 328 5.50 -5.01 25.51
CA VAL A 328 4.49 -5.32 26.51
C VAL A 328 4.38 -6.84 26.62
N LYS A 329 4.13 -7.36 27.83
CA LYS A 329 3.82 -8.80 27.99
C LYS A 329 2.54 -9.14 27.23
N GLU A 330 2.40 -10.39 26.80
CA GLU A 330 1.22 -10.82 26.03
C GLU A 330 -0.04 -10.46 26.80
N ILE A 331 -0.83 -9.58 26.19
CA ILE A 331 -2.22 -9.37 26.56
C ILE A 331 -3.00 -10.19 25.55
N ASP A 332 -3.72 -11.18 26.03
CA ASP A 332 -4.62 -11.99 25.22
C ASP A 332 -5.86 -11.13 24.86
N LEU A 333 -5.68 -10.22 23.91
CA LEU A 333 -6.73 -9.37 23.37
C LEU A 333 -7.39 -10.11 22.21
N HIS A 334 -8.56 -10.67 22.49
CA HIS A 334 -9.40 -11.30 21.49
C HIS A 334 -10.71 -10.53 21.33
N PHE A 335 -11.04 -10.19 20.09
CA PHE A 335 -12.25 -9.47 19.72
C PHE A 335 -13.11 -10.33 18.81
N THR A 336 -14.38 -10.46 19.14
CA THR A 336 -15.38 -10.92 18.17
C THR A 336 -15.51 -9.87 17.05
N PHE A 337 -15.96 -10.30 15.87
CA PHE A 337 -16.14 -9.39 14.73
C PHE A 337 -17.17 -8.28 15.05
N ASP A 338 -18.21 -8.58 15.83
CA ASP A 338 -19.21 -7.60 16.27
C ASP A 338 -18.64 -6.61 17.30
N GLU A 339 -17.78 -7.05 18.23
CA GLU A 339 -17.06 -6.13 19.13
C GLU A 339 -16.16 -5.18 18.34
N ALA A 340 -15.43 -5.71 17.33
CA ALA A 340 -14.60 -4.89 16.46
C ALA A 340 -15.44 -3.83 15.72
N LYS A 341 -16.62 -4.20 15.19
CA LYS A 341 -17.56 -3.27 14.57
C LYS A 341 -17.96 -2.13 15.51
N GLU A 342 -18.35 -2.45 16.74
CA GLU A 342 -18.77 -1.45 17.73
C GLU A 342 -17.60 -0.55 18.18
N ILE A 343 -16.40 -1.10 18.30
CA ILE A 343 -15.18 -0.31 18.55
C ILE A 343 -14.96 0.68 17.41
N LEU A 344 -15.03 0.24 16.16
CA LEU A 344 -14.79 1.08 14.98
C LEU A 344 -15.84 2.19 14.84
N TYR A 345 -17.11 1.92 15.13
CA TYR A 345 -18.14 2.97 15.15
C TYR A 345 -17.83 4.08 16.14
N LYS A 346 -17.32 3.74 17.33
CA LYS A 346 -16.97 4.73 18.36
C LYS A 346 -15.66 5.43 18.05
N ALA A 347 -14.66 4.68 17.60
CA ALA A 347 -13.34 5.20 17.26
C ALA A 347 -13.39 6.20 16.11
N LEU A 348 -14.21 5.93 15.09
CA LEU A 348 -14.33 6.74 13.89
C LEU A 348 -15.47 7.76 13.97
N ALA A 349 -16.22 7.81 15.08
CA ALA A 349 -17.29 8.79 15.32
C ALA A 349 -16.86 10.26 15.12
N PRO A 350 -15.61 10.67 15.43
CA PRO A 350 -15.14 12.02 15.15
C PRO A 350 -15.21 12.43 13.66
N LEU A 351 -15.30 11.49 12.72
CA LEU A 351 -15.45 11.75 11.28
C LEU A 351 -16.88 12.15 10.88
N GLY A 352 -17.82 12.18 11.82
CA GLY A 352 -19.18 12.65 11.61
C GLY A 352 -20.16 11.60 11.09
N GLU A 353 -21.45 11.97 11.09
CA GLU A 353 -22.55 11.04 10.80
C GLU A 353 -22.53 10.48 9.37
N GLU A 354 -22.07 11.27 8.38
CA GLU A 354 -21.93 10.82 6.99
C GLU A 354 -20.97 9.64 6.89
N TYR A 355 -19.80 9.74 7.53
CA TYR A 355 -18.77 8.70 7.51
C TYR A 355 -19.25 7.45 8.25
N ILE A 356 -19.85 7.62 9.44
CA ILE A 356 -20.39 6.50 10.21
C ILE A 356 -21.56 5.82 9.49
N GLY A 357 -22.38 6.57 8.75
CA GLY A 357 -23.44 6.00 7.91
C GLY A 357 -22.88 5.05 6.84
N LEU A 358 -21.79 5.44 6.16
CA LEU A 358 -21.13 4.57 5.19
C LEU A 358 -20.47 3.35 5.84
N LEU A 359 -19.84 3.54 7.00
CA LEU A 359 -19.25 2.46 7.76
C LEU A 359 -20.30 1.40 8.14
N LYS A 360 -21.49 1.83 8.59
CA LYS A 360 -22.63 0.93 8.85
C LYS A 360 -23.08 0.17 7.61
N ARG A 361 -23.20 0.87 6.49
CA ARG A 361 -23.54 0.23 5.20
C ARG A 361 -22.52 -0.82 4.79
N ALA A 362 -21.22 -0.58 4.99
CA ALA A 362 -20.19 -1.55 4.66
C ALA A 362 -20.36 -2.89 5.41
N PHE A 363 -20.76 -2.84 6.68
CA PHE A 363 -21.07 -4.03 7.47
C PHE A 363 -22.44 -4.64 7.11
N GLU A 364 -23.50 -3.83 7.00
CA GLU A 364 -24.87 -4.30 6.78
C GLU A 364 -25.10 -4.83 5.35
N GLU A 365 -24.48 -4.22 4.35
CA GLU A 365 -24.57 -4.60 2.94
C GLU A 365 -23.51 -5.65 2.54
N ARG A 366 -22.81 -6.23 3.53
CA ARG A 366 -21.79 -7.27 3.34
C ARG A 366 -20.73 -6.88 2.30
N TRP A 367 -20.03 -5.77 2.55
CA TRP A 367 -18.86 -5.42 1.73
C TRP A 367 -17.63 -6.26 2.11
N ILE A 368 -17.67 -6.95 3.25
CA ILE A 368 -16.50 -7.60 3.87
C ILE A 368 -16.64 -9.12 3.83
N ASP A 369 -15.66 -9.78 3.23
CA ASP A 369 -15.47 -11.23 3.30
C ASP A 369 -14.39 -11.54 4.35
N TRP A 370 -14.82 -11.81 5.58
CA TRP A 370 -13.93 -11.91 6.74
C TRP A 370 -13.69 -13.34 7.23
N ALA A 371 -14.45 -14.32 6.73
CA ALA A 371 -14.31 -15.72 7.11
C ALA A 371 -12.90 -16.28 6.81
N VAL A 372 -12.48 -17.24 7.63
CA VAL A 372 -11.30 -18.08 7.36
C VAL A 372 -11.77 -19.35 6.67
N ASN A 373 -11.30 -19.59 5.43
CA ASN A 373 -11.59 -20.82 4.70
C ASN A 373 -10.38 -21.31 3.90
N THR A 374 -10.38 -22.61 3.62
CA THR A 374 -9.40 -23.27 2.75
C THR A 374 -9.44 -22.64 1.36
N GLY A 375 -8.28 -22.40 0.76
CA GLY A 375 -8.15 -21.89 -0.60
C GLY A 375 -8.27 -20.37 -0.74
N LYS A 376 -8.73 -19.63 0.29
CA LYS A 376 -8.84 -18.17 0.25
C LYS A 376 -7.49 -17.50 0.03
N ARG A 377 -7.47 -16.41 -0.74
CA ARG A 377 -6.29 -15.56 -0.90
C ARG A 377 -5.82 -15.04 0.47
N SER A 378 -4.52 -15.11 0.73
CA SER A 378 -3.92 -14.63 1.98
C SER A 378 -3.88 -13.10 2.07
N GLY A 379 -3.84 -12.59 3.30
CA GLY A 379 -3.72 -11.15 3.59
C GLY A 379 -5.08 -10.46 3.71
N ALA A 380 -5.06 -9.14 3.58
CA ALA A 380 -6.24 -8.31 3.48
C ALA A 380 -6.10 -7.30 2.34
N TYR A 381 -7.22 -6.85 1.76
CA TYR A 381 -7.23 -5.74 0.80
C TYR A 381 -8.62 -5.13 0.65
N SER A 382 -8.66 -3.89 0.17
CA SER A 382 -9.84 -3.20 -0.37
C SER A 382 -9.85 -3.21 -1.90
N GLY A 383 -11.00 -3.51 -2.48
CA GLY A 383 -11.23 -3.69 -3.91
C GLY A 383 -12.47 -2.96 -4.43
N GLY A 384 -13.08 -3.53 -5.47
CA GLY A 384 -14.15 -2.90 -6.24
C GLY A 384 -13.68 -1.86 -7.26
N THR A 385 -14.63 -1.32 -8.04
CA THR A 385 -14.37 -0.41 -9.17
C THR A 385 -15.36 0.76 -9.18
N TYR A 386 -15.25 1.65 -10.16
CA TYR A 386 -16.19 2.76 -10.34
C TYR A 386 -17.66 2.29 -10.47
N ALA A 387 -17.89 1.09 -11.00
CA ALA A 387 -19.21 0.53 -11.25
C ALA A 387 -19.75 -0.38 -10.14
N THR A 388 -19.04 -0.49 -9.00
CA THR A 388 -19.40 -1.41 -7.91
C THR A 388 -19.26 -0.74 -6.56
N ASN A 389 -19.83 -1.36 -5.52
CA ASN A 389 -19.42 -1.07 -4.16
C ASN A 389 -17.91 -1.40 -3.97
N PRO A 390 -17.25 -0.78 -2.99
CA PRO A 390 -16.00 -1.30 -2.45
C PRO A 390 -16.24 -2.66 -1.79
N PHE A 391 -15.21 -3.50 -1.80
CA PHE A 391 -15.22 -4.80 -1.14
C PHE A 391 -13.94 -5.03 -0.37
N ILE A 392 -14.00 -5.67 0.79
CA ILE A 392 -12.85 -5.98 1.63
C ILE A 392 -12.71 -7.50 1.72
N LEU A 393 -11.52 -8.01 1.43
CA LEU A 393 -11.16 -9.39 1.75
C LEU A 393 -10.25 -9.36 2.98
N MET A 394 -10.53 -10.18 3.99
CA MET A 394 -9.60 -10.45 5.08
C MET A 394 -9.86 -11.82 5.70
N SER A 395 -9.00 -12.27 6.61
CA SER A 395 -9.21 -13.48 7.41
C SER A 395 -9.18 -13.13 8.88
N TRP A 396 -10.35 -13.02 9.49
CA TRP A 396 -10.50 -12.61 10.88
C TRP A 396 -10.22 -13.76 11.85
N GLN A 397 -9.33 -13.52 12.79
CA GLN A 397 -8.92 -14.41 13.88
C GLN A 397 -9.06 -13.73 15.25
N GLY A 398 -9.67 -12.54 15.30
CA GLY A 398 -9.94 -11.81 16.54
C GLY A 398 -8.74 -11.13 17.18
N THR A 399 -7.58 -11.12 16.54
CA THR A 399 -6.36 -10.51 17.12
C THR A 399 -6.44 -8.98 17.16
N PHE A 400 -5.61 -8.37 17.99
CA PHE A 400 -5.41 -6.91 18.01
C PHE A 400 -5.03 -6.38 16.63
N ASP A 401 -4.14 -7.05 15.91
CA ASP A 401 -3.72 -6.66 14.55
C ASP A 401 -4.87 -6.78 13.53
N ASN A 402 -5.78 -7.75 13.70
CA ASN A 402 -6.96 -7.85 12.83
C ASN A 402 -7.89 -6.65 13.00
N LEU A 403 -8.05 -6.10 14.21
CA LEU A 403 -8.83 -4.89 14.44
C LEU A 403 -8.26 -3.69 13.66
N PHE A 404 -6.93 -3.51 13.69
CA PHE A 404 -6.24 -2.46 12.93
C PHE A 404 -6.34 -2.71 11.42
N THR A 405 -6.13 -3.95 10.98
CA THR A 405 -6.28 -4.34 9.56
C THR A 405 -7.68 -4.03 9.05
N LEU A 406 -8.72 -4.34 9.82
CA LEU A 406 -10.10 -4.00 9.45
C LEU A 406 -10.30 -2.48 9.35
N ALA A 407 -9.79 -1.71 10.32
CA ALA A 407 -9.83 -0.24 10.29
C ALA A 407 -9.13 0.35 9.04
N HIS A 408 -7.98 -0.23 8.69
CA HIS A 408 -7.16 0.13 7.54
C HIS A 408 -7.94 -0.07 6.23
N GLU A 409 -8.44 -1.29 5.99
CA GLU A 409 -9.16 -1.61 4.75
C GLU A 409 -10.49 -0.86 4.59
N LEU A 410 -11.14 -0.55 5.72
CA LEU A 410 -12.32 0.33 5.73
C LEU A 410 -11.96 1.77 5.31
N GLY A 411 -10.77 2.25 5.65
CA GLY A 411 -10.28 3.56 5.22
C GLY A 411 -10.13 3.63 3.70
N HIS A 412 -9.48 2.62 3.09
CA HIS A 412 -9.40 2.52 1.63
C HIS A 412 -10.78 2.40 0.96
N SER A 413 -11.66 1.58 1.54
CA SER A 413 -12.99 1.33 0.99
C SER A 413 -13.86 2.59 1.02
N ILE A 414 -13.84 3.34 2.12
CA ILE A 414 -14.61 4.58 2.26
C ILE A 414 -13.99 5.70 1.40
N HIS A 415 -12.66 5.80 1.31
CA HIS A 415 -11.99 6.72 0.39
C HIS A 415 -12.42 6.46 -1.06
N SER A 416 -12.37 5.19 -1.48
CA SER A 416 -12.83 4.76 -2.81
C SER A 416 -14.31 5.07 -3.03
N TYR A 417 -15.16 4.83 -2.04
CA TYR A 417 -16.58 5.17 -2.11
C TYR A 417 -16.78 6.67 -2.33
N TYR A 418 -16.16 7.53 -1.52
CA TYR A 418 -16.30 8.98 -1.64
C TYR A 418 -15.80 9.49 -2.99
N THR A 419 -14.64 9.03 -3.43
CA THR A 419 -14.08 9.40 -4.73
C THR A 419 -15.04 9.02 -5.86
N ARG A 420 -15.48 7.76 -5.92
CA ARG A 420 -16.33 7.25 -7.03
C ARG A 420 -17.74 7.84 -7.04
N ASN A 421 -18.25 8.32 -5.90
CA ASN A 421 -19.57 8.95 -5.82
C ASN A 421 -19.52 10.48 -5.98
N ALA A 422 -18.35 11.11 -5.85
CA ALA A 422 -18.20 12.56 -6.00
C ALA A 422 -17.53 12.98 -7.32
N GLN A 423 -16.78 12.08 -7.95
CA GLN A 423 -16.02 12.36 -9.16
C GLN A 423 -16.56 11.62 -10.37
N PRO A 424 -16.45 12.19 -11.58
CA PRO A 424 -16.68 11.46 -12.82
C PRO A 424 -15.59 10.38 -13.03
N PHE A 425 -15.82 9.45 -13.95
CA PHE A 425 -14.97 8.27 -14.13
C PHE A 425 -13.48 8.59 -14.31
N GLN A 426 -13.13 9.61 -15.10
CA GLN A 426 -11.75 10.05 -15.33
C GLN A 426 -11.01 10.42 -14.05
N TYR A 427 -11.74 10.84 -13.01
CA TYR A 427 -11.18 11.24 -11.71
C TYR A 427 -11.60 10.29 -10.58
N GLY A 428 -12.28 9.18 -10.91
CA GLY A 428 -12.83 8.19 -9.98
C GLY A 428 -11.80 7.24 -9.35
N HIS A 429 -10.53 7.61 -9.40
CA HIS A 429 -9.39 6.96 -8.77
C HIS A 429 -8.48 8.03 -8.17
N TYR A 430 -7.53 7.66 -7.32
CA TYR A 430 -6.52 8.55 -6.75
C TYR A 430 -5.13 7.95 -6.93
N PRO A 431 -4.07 8.76 -7.06
CA PRO A 431 -2.71 8.25 -7.19
C PRO A 431 -2.26 7.56 -5.90
N ILE A 432 -1.31 6.63 -6.04
CA ILE A 432 -0.75 5.85 -4.93
C ILE A 432 -0.27 6.76 -3.78
N PHE A 433 0.31 7.92 -4.10
CA PHE A 433 0.77 8.90 -3.13
C PHE A 433 -0.29 9.33 -2.10
N LEU A 434 -1.59 9.27 -2.47
CA LEU A 434 -2.71 9.63 -1.58
C LEU A 434 -3.41 8.41 -0.95
N ALA A 435 -3.10 7.19 -1.41
CA ALA A 435 -3.90 5.99 -1.11
C ALA A 435 -3.87 5.58 0.37
N GLU A 436 -2.69 5.64 0.99
CA GLU A 436 -2.44 5.19 2.38
C GLU A 436 -2.90 6.18 3.46
N ILE A 437 -3.29 7.40 3.07
CA ILE A 437 -3.62 8.46 4.03
C ILE A 437 -4.91 8.12 4.79
N ALA A 438 -5.93 7.64 4.08
CA ALA A 438 -7.24 7.38 4.68
C ALA A 438 -7.24 6.17 5.62
N SER A 439 -6.58 5.08 5.21
CA SER A 439 -6.41 3.87 5.99
C SER A 439 -5.60 4.14 7.27
N THR A 440 -4.46 4.82 7.13
CA THR A 440 -3.65 5.22 8.29
C THR A 440 -4.38 6.20 9.22
N CYS A 441 -5.18 7.13 8.68
CA CYS A 441 -5.97 8.04 9.51
C CYS A 441 -6.97 7.29 10.40
N ASN A 442 -7.63 6.25 9.86
CA ASN A 442 -8.51 5.40 10.66
C ASN A 442 -7.77 4.68 11.79
N GLU A 443 -6.58 4.13 11.52
CA GLU A 443 -5.76 3.47 12.55
C GLU A 443 -5.33 4.44 13.67
N ILE A 444 -4.98 5.68 13.33
CA ILE A 444 -4.59 6.69 14.32
C ILE A 444 -5.80 7.11 15.17
N LEU A 445 -6.99 7.27 14.57
CA LEU A 445 -8.22 7.54 15.30
C LEU A 445 -8.60 6.36 16.21
N LEU A 446 -8.46 5.12 15.73
CA LEU A 446 -8.62 3.90 16.51
C LEU A 446 -7.66 3.86 17.70
N SER A 447 -6.38 4.12 17.47
CA SER A 447 -5.36 4.19 18.54
C SER A 447 -5.76 5.21 19.60
N ASN A 448 -6.15 6.43 19.18
CA ASN A 448 -6.59 7.48 20.08
C ASN A 448 -7.82 7.09 20.91
N TYR A 449 -8.79 6.41 20.29
CA TYR A 449 -9.96 5.91 21.00
C TYR A 449 -9.58 4.84 22.03
N LEU A 450 -8.81 3.82 21.63
CA LEU A 450 -8.36 2.76 22.52
C LEU A 450 -7.55 3.31 23.70
N LEU A 451 -6.70 4.32 23.49
CA LEU A 451 -5.97 5.00 24.58
C LEU A 451 -6.90 5.74 25.55
N LYS A 452 -7.98 6.35 25.06
CA LYS A 452 -8.95 7.07 25.90
C LYS A 452 -9.85 6.12 26.69
N THR A 453 -10.09 4.92 26.17
CA THR A 453 -10.99 3.92 26.77
C THR A 453 -10.25 2.71 27.36
N ALA A 454 -8.93 2.73 27.42
CA ALA A 454 -8.16 1.64 28.00
C ALA A 454 -8.44 1.53 29.51
N ASP A 455 -8.80 0.33 29.96
CA ASP A 455 -9.14 0.04 31.36
C ASP A 455 -7.93 -0.37 32.21
N SER A 456 -6.74 -0.48 31.61
CA SER A 456 -5.50 -0.81 32.33
C SER A 456 -4.26 -0.19 31.69
N ASP A 457 -3.21 -0.03 32.49
CA ASP A 457 -1.91 0.47 32.03
C ASP A 457 -1.27 -0.48 31.00
N GLU A 458 -1.53 -1.79 31.09
CA GLU A 458 -1.08 -2.76 30.10
C GLU A 458 -1.74 -2.52 28.74
N MET A 459 -3.07 -2.32 28.70
CA MET A 459 -3.77 -2.01 27.45
C MET A 459 -3.28 -0.70 26.85
N ARG A 460 -3.07 0.33 27.69
CA ARG A 460 -2.46 1.60 27.25
C ARG A 460 -1.09 1.36 26.64
N ALA A 461 -0.21 0.64 27.34
CA ALA A 461 1.12 0.32 26.88
C ALA A 461 1.10 -0.46 25.56
N ALA A 462 0.17 -1.40 25.38
CA ALA A 462 0.04 -2.17 24.15
C ALA A 462 -0.33 -1.30 22.95
N VAL A 463 -1.31 -0.40 23.10
CA VAL A 463 -1.72 0.54 22.04
C VAL A 463 -0.58 1.51 21.72
N ILE A 464 0.10 2.07 22.73
CA ILE A 464 1.23 2.99 22.50
C ILE A 464 2.38 2.27 21.83
N SER A 465 2.74 1.05 22.30
CA SER A 465 3.81 0.26 21.70
C SER A 465 3.51 -0.06 20.24
N HIS A 466 2.27 -0.46 19.92
CA HIS A 466 1.84 -0.72 18.55
C HIS A 466 2.00 0.54 17.67
N TYR A 467 1.54 1.70 18.13
CA TYR A 467 1.72 2.97 17.43
C TYR A 467 3.19 3.32 17.20
N LEU A 468 4.04 3.20 18.22
CA LEU A 468 5.47 3.52 18.13
C LEU A 468 6.22 2.55 17.20
N ASP A 469 5.91 1.25 17.26
CA ASP A 469 6.49 0.25 16.35
C ASP A 469 6.07 0.51 14.90
N GLY A 470 4.80 0.87 14.67
CA GLY A 470 4.28 1.31 13.37
C GLY A 470 4.99 2.56 12.85
N ALA A 471 5.10 3.61 13.66
CA ALA A 471 5.80 4.84 13.28
C ALA A 471 7.30 4.61 12.99
N LYS A 472 7.98 3.76 13.78
CA LYS A 472 9.35 3.30 13.50
C LYS A 472 9.42 2.62 12.13
N GLY A 473 8.50 1.70 11.83
CA GLY A 473 8.48 0.90 10.60
C GLY A 473 8.10 1.70 9.35
N THR A 474 7.21 2.67 9.48
CA THR A 474 6.60 3.38 8.35
C THR A 474 7.21 4.75 8.11
N VAL A 475 7.63 5.48 9.15
CA VAL A 475 8.27 6.80 9.01
C VAL A 475 9.78 6.64 8.97
N PHE A 476 10.40 6.22 10.07
CA PHE A 476 11.87 6.23 10.16
C PHE A 476 12.52 5.22 9.23
N ARG A 477 12.05 3.96 9.20
CA ARG A 477 12.63 2.90 8.37
C ARG A 477 12.39 3.12 6.87
N GLN A 478 11.22 3.60 6.46
CA GLN A 478 10.99 3.91 5.04
C GLN A 478 11.78 5.14 4.60
N THR A 479 11.98 6.12 5.49
CA THR A 479 12.89 7.24 5.22
C THR A 479 14.33 6.77 5.09
N GLN A 480 14.77 5.83 5.94
CA GLN A 480 16.09 5.21 5.79
C GLN A 480 16.23 4.55 4.41
N PHE A 481 15.21 3.82 3.96
CA PHE A 481 15.23 3.22 2.63
C PHE A 481 15.25 4.26 1.52
N ALA A 482 14.46 5.33 1.65
CA ALA A 482 14.48 6.46 0.75
C ALA A 482 15.89 7.09 0.68
N GLU A 483 16.51 7.41 1.81
CA GLU A 483 17.86 7.99 1.85
C GLU A 483 18.91 7.07 1.21
N PHE A 484 18.83 5.75 1.43
CA PHE A 484 19.71 4.78 0.76
C PHE A 484 19.45 4.71 -0.75
N GLU A 485 18.19 4.61 -1.16
CA GLU A 485 17.79 4.56 -2.57
C GLU A 485 18.27 5.80 -3.33
N HIS A 486 18.10 6.99 -2.74
CA HIS A 486 18.56 8.23 -3.33
C HIS A 486 20.09 8.23 -3.48
N MET A 487 20.80 7.78 -2.45
CA MET A 487 22.26 7.69 -2.46
C MET A 487 22.79 6.79 -3.58
N ILE A 488 22.20 5.61 -3.79
CA ILE A 488 22.67 4.66 -4.81
C ILE A 488 22.34 5.12 -6.24
N HIS A 489 21.22 5.83 -6.43
CA HIS A 489 20.91 6.47 -7.72
C HIS A 489 21.93 7.56 -8.05
N LEU A 490 22.24 8.45 -7.10
CA LEU A 490 23.25 9.49 -7.31
C LEU A 490 24.63 8.91 -7.59
N ALA A 491 25.01 7.81 -6.92
CA ALA A 491 26.26 7.11 -7.17
C ALA A 491 26.33 6.51 -8.58
N ASP A 492 25.27 5.85 -9.07
CA ASP A 492 25.22 5.35 -10.45
C ASP A 492 25.25 6.49 -11.48
N GLU A 493 24.51 7.58 -11.23
CA GLU A 493 24.52 8.77 -12.08
C GLU A 493 25.92 9.45 -12.14
N ALA A 494 26.70 9.34 -11.06
CA ALA A 494 28.09 9.80 -11.01
C ALA A 494 29.09 8.80 -11.64
N GLY A 495 28.63 7.64 -12.11
CA GLY A 495 29.45 6.60 -12.72
C GLY A 495 30.17 5.69 -11.71
N GLU A 496 29.77 5.70 -10.45
CA GLU A 496 30.30 4.82 -9.42
C GLU A 496 29.75 3.38 -9.56
N ALA A 497 30.57 2.39 -9.23
CA ALA A 497 30.14 1.00 -9.28
C ALA A 497 29.46 0.60 -7.96
N LEU A 498 28.19 0.23 -8.05
CA LEU A 498 27.38 -0.27 -6.93
C LEU A 498 27.74 -1.72 -6.57
N THR A 499 29.00 -1.95 -6.18
CA THR A 499 29.46 -3.27 -5.74
C THR A 499 28.80 -3.68 -4.42
N ALA A 500 28.79 -4.99 -4.11
CA ALA A 500 28.24 -5.47 -2.85
C ALA A 500 28.93 -4.84 -1.62
N ASP A 501 30.24 -4.59 -1.69
CA ASP A 501 30.96 -3.94 -0.59
C ASP A 501 30.56 -2.47 -0.44
N PHE A 502 30.40 -1.73 -1.54
CA PHE A 502 29.88 -0.35 -1.51
C PHE A 502 28.48 -0.29 -0.91
N LEU A 503 27.57 -1.14 -1.40
CA LEU A 503 26.18 -1.17 -0.94
C LEU A 503 26.11 -1.54 0.54
N SER A 504 26.85 -2.57 0.97
CA SER A 504 26.85 -2.98 2.38
C SER A 504 27.51 -1.98 3.31
N GLU A 505 28.58 -1.31 2.88
CA GLU A 505 29.21 -0.22 3.64
C GLU A 505 28.21 0.93 3.85
N LYS A 506 27.63 1.45 2.77
CA LYS A 506 26.67 2.56 2.82
C LYS A 506 25.42 2.23 3.60
N TYR A 507 24.89 1.02 3.43
CA TYR A 507 23.74 0.58 4.22
C TYR A 507 24.08 0.44 5.70
N GLY A 508 25.25 -0.12 6.03
CA GLY A 508 25.72 -0.25 7.41
C GLY A 508 25.94 1.09 8.10
N GLU A 509 26.51 2.08 7.39
CA GLU A 509 26.63 3.47 7.86
C GLU A 509 25.26 4.08 8.16
N LEU A 510 24.31 3.90 7.24
CA LEU A 510 22.97 4.42 7.39
C LEU A 510 22.20 3.73 8.52
N ASN A 511 22.40 2.41 8.72
CA ASN A 511 21.84 1.67 9.85
C ASN A 511 22.33 2.23 11.20
N LYS A 512 23.64 2.44 11.34
CA LYS A 512 24.22 3.06 12.53
C LYS A 512 23.69 4.47 12.78
N LYS A 513 23.59 5.29 11.73
CA LYS A 513 23.02 6.65 11.81
C LYS A 513 21.59 6.62 12.35
N TYR A 514 20.73 5.76 11.79
CA TYR A 514 19.31 5.73 12.14
C TYR A 514 19.05 5.15 13.54
N TYR A 515 19.69 4.05 13.91
CA TYR A 515 19.38 3.37 15.18
C TYR A 515 20.26 3.84 16.36
N GLY A 516 21.38 4.50 16.08
CA GLY A 516 22.26 5.10 17.08
C GLY A 516 23.03 4.07 17.92
N GLU A 517 23.84 4.57 18.85
CA GLU A 517 24.82 3.76 19.62
C GLU A 517 24.19 2.75 20.60
N ALA A 518 22.89 2.91 20.91
CA ALA A 518 22.20 2.01 21.82
C ALA A 518 21.90 0.63 21.19
N LEU A 519 21.87 0.58 19.84
CA LEU A 519 21.79 -0.66 19.10
C LEU A 519 23.20 -1.20 18.85
N THR A 520 23.47 -2.40 19.35
CA THR A 520 24.70 -3.13 19.03
C THR A 520 24.72 -3.42 17.53
N PHE A 521 25.80 -3.00 16.87
CA PHE A 521 25.92 -3.18 15.43
C PHE A 521 26.15 -4.64 15.06
N ASP A 522 25.20 -5.24 14.34
CA ASP A 522 25.31 -6.57 13.76
C ASP A 522 25.94 -6.47 12.36
N PRO A 523 27.15 -7.02 12.09
CA PRO A 523 27.76 -6.92 10.76
C PRO A 523 26.87 -7.46 9.63
N ASP A 524 26.01 -8.43 9.93
CA ASP A 524 25.08 -9.03 8.97
C ASP A 524 23.99 -8.05 8.49
N ILE A 525 23.61 -7.06 9.31
CA ILE A 525 22.59 -6.05 8.93
C ILE A 525 23.05 -5.17 7.77
N ALA A 526 24.36 -5.08 7.55
CA ALA A 526 24.93 -4.39 6.41
C ALA A 526 24.45 -4.99 5.08
N ASN A 527 24.02 -6.25 5.04
CA ASN A 527 23.48 -6.89 3.85
C ASN A 527 21.96 -6.81 3.75
N GLU A 528 21.28 -6.02 4.59
CA GLU A 528 19.82 -5.88 4.53
C GLU A 528 19.34 -5.30 3.21
N TRP A 529 20.11 -4.42 2.56
CA TRP A 529 19.75 -3.93 1.23
C TRP A 529 19.49 -5.04 0.20
N ALA A 530 20.15 -6.19 0.35
CA ALA A 530 20.07 -7.28 -0.62
C ALA A 530 18.72 -8.03 -0.58
N ARG A 531 17.91 -7.85 0.47
CA ARG A 531 16.60 -8.53 0.62
C ARG A 531 15.40 -7.61 0.39
N ILE A 532 15.61 -6.32 0.14
CA ILE A 532 14.52 -5.34 0.06
C ILE A 532 14.03 -5.23 -1.40
N PRO A 533 12.84 -5.76 -1.74
CA PRO A 533 12.31 -5.68 -3.10
C PRO A 533 12.00 -4.25 -3.55
N HIS A 534 11.67 -3.36 -2.60
CA HIS A 534 11.28 -1.99 -2.94
C HIS A 534 12.39 -1.16 -3.62
N PHE A 535 13.67 -1.55 -3.51
CA PHE A 535 14.74 -0.90 -4.25
C PHE A 535 14.71 -1.17 -5.76
N TYR A 536 13.83 -2.04 -6.23
CA TYR A 536 13.54 -2.26 -7.65
C TYR A 536 12.31 -1.46 -8.13
N TYR A 537 11.64 -0.69 -7.26
CA TYR A 537 10.36 -0.01 -7.58
C TYR A 537 10.52 1.48 -7.91
N ASN A 538 11.75 2.01 -7.88
CA ASN A 538 12.14 3.37 -8.33
C ASN A 538 11.42 4.52 -7.57
N TYR A 539 11.97 4.94 -6.43
CA TYR A 539 11.48 6.03 -5.56
C TYR A 539 10.05 5.82 -5.06
N TYR A 540 9.72 4.61 -4.62
CA TYR A 540 8.38 4.27 -4.15
C TYR A 540 8.22 4.46 -2.62
N VAL A 541 9.23 4.08 -1.83
CA VAL A 541 9.08 3.90 -0.37
C VAL A 541 8.80 5.18 0.43
N PHE A 542 9.20 6.35 -0.08
CA PHE A 542 8.98 7.62 0.61
C PHE A 542 7.50 7.91 0.83
N GLN A 543 6.64 7.38 -0.05
CA GLN A 543 5.20 7.59 -0.04
C GLN A 543 4.55 7.08 1.24
N TYR A 544 5.09 6.01 1.83
CA TYR A 544 4.65 5.48 3.13
C TYR A 544 4.86 6.49 4.25
N ALA A 545 6.06 7.06 4.36
CA ALA A 545 6.38 8.00 5.43
C ALA A 545 5.63 9.33 5.28
N THR A 546 5.46 9.82 4.05
CA THR A 546 4.66 11.02 3.77
C THR A 546 3.18 10.78 4.01
N GLY A 547 2.65 9.62 3.62
CA GLY A 547 1.26 9.23 3.84
C GLY A 547 0.93 9.14 5.34
N PHE A 548 1.79 8.49 6.13
CA PHE A 548 1.64 8.42 7.58
C PHE A 548 1.69 9.81 8.24
N SER A 549 2.57 10.69 7.77
CA SER A 549 2.69 12.06 8.28
C SER A 549 1.44 12.91 7.99
N ALA A 550 0.90 12.79 6.78
CA ALA A 550 -0.35 13.44 6.39
C ALA A 550 -1.52 12.90 7.21
N ALA A 551 -1.64 11.58 7.35
CA ALA A 551 -2.68 10.93 8.16
C ALA A 551 -2.64 11.36 9.63
N THR A 552 -1.44 11.48 10.21
CA THR A 552 -1.27 11.98 11.58
C THR A 552 -1.75 13.43 11.72
N SER A 553 -1.43 14.28 10.75
CA SER A 553 -1.92 15.68 10.74
C SER A 553 -3.45 15.76 10.58
N PHE A 554 -4.05 14.92 9.73
CA PHE A 554 -5.51 14.85 9.62
C PHE A 554 -6.17 14.39 10.92
N ALA A 555 -5.69 13.29 11.50
CA ALA A 555 -6.26 12.76 12.74
C ALA A 555 -6.15 13.77 13.89
N ASP A 556 -5.01 14.44 14.04
CA ASP A 556 -4.82 15.49 15.05
C ASP A 556 -5.79 16.66 14.84
N ALA A 557 -5.93 17.16 13.61
CA ALA A 557 -6.87 18.22 13.28
C ALA A 557 -8.34 17.80 13.52
N ILE A 558 -8.72 16.58 13.15
CA ILE A 558 -10.06 16.03 13.41
C ILE A 558 -10.37 16.00 14.92
N LEU A 559 -9.41 15.56 15.73
CA LEU A 559 -9.58 15.42 17.17
C LEU A 559 -9.55 16.77 17.92
N THR A 560 -8.90 17.79 17.38
CA THR A 560 -8.68 19.09 18.06
C THR A 560 -9.55 20.22 17.51
N GLU A 561 -9.72 20.33 16.19
CA GLU A 561 -10.55 21.35 15.54
C GLU A 561 -12.01 20.90 15.35
N GLY A 562 -12.25 19.59 15.26
CA GLY A 562 -13.58 19.01 15.04
C GLY A 562 -14.10 19.25 13.62
N GLN A 563 -15.38 19.66 13.51
CA GLN A 563 -16.12 19.69 12.24
C GLN A 563 -15.42 20.40 11.07
N PRO A 564 -14.74 21.55 11.24
CA PRO A 564 -14.01 22.19 10.14
C PRO A 564 -12.88 21.32 9.56
N ALA A 565 -12.20 20.52 10.37
CA ALA A 565 -11.17 19.59 9.89
C ALA A 565 -11.79 18.36 9.22
N VAL A 566 -12.91 17.87 9.74
CA VAL A 566 -13.70 16.79 9.12
C VAL A 566 -14.14 17.18 7.71
N GLU A 567 -14.68 18.39 7.52
CA GLU A 567 -15.10 18.88 6.20
C GLU A 567 -13.95 18.91 5.19
N ARG A 568 -12.77 19.37 5.62
CA ARG A 568 -11.57 19.36 4.77
C ARG A 568 -11.12 17.94 4.44
N TYR A 569 -11.13 17.03 5.41
CA TYR A 569 -10.75 15.63 5.21
C TYR A 569 -11.74 14.89 4.28
N LEU A 570 -13.05 15.08 4.45
CA LEU A 570 -14.05 14.52 3.53
C LEU A 570 -13.92 15.15 2.13
N GLY A 571 -13.55 16.42 2.03
CA GLY A 571 -13.18 17.06 0.76
C GLY A 571 -12.01 16.37 0.07
N PHE A 572 -10.97 16.01 0.83
CA PHE A 572 -9.85 15.18 0.34
C PHE A 572 -10.34 13.82 -0.18
N LEU A 573 -11.15 13.08 0.60
CA LEU A 573 -11.64 11.76 0.18
C LEU A 573 -12.53 11.82 -1.08
N LYS A 574 -13.20 12.95 -1.30
CA LYS A 574 -14.07 13.21 -2.46
C LYS A 574 -13.29 13.69 -3.68
N ALA A 575 -12.03 14.09 -3.54
CA ALA A 575 -11.28 14.74 -4.63
C ALA A 575 -10.83 13.77 -5.73
N GLY A 576 -10.54 12.50 -5.39
CA GLY A 576 -9.96 11.55 -6.35
C GLY A 576 -8.71 12.13 -7.03
N SER A 577 -8.66 12.02 -8.36
CA SER A 577 -7.59 12.57 -9.21
C SER A 577 -8.08 13.79 -10.01
N SER A 578 -9.02 14.55 -9.46
CA SER A 578 -9.57 15.75 -10.13
C SER A 578 -8.64 16.97 -10.11
N ASP A 579 -7.52 16.89 -9.38
CA ASP A 579 -6.53 17.94 -9.26
C ASP A 579 -5.15 17.36 -8.89
N TRP A 580 -4.12 18.21 -8.88
CA TRP A 580 -2.76 17.85 -8.50
C TRP A 580 -2.70 17.28 -7.08
N PRO A 581 -1.99 16.16 -6.82
CA PRO A 581 -2.07 15.49 -5.52
C PRO A 581 -1.64 16.37 -4.34
N ILE A 582 -0.65 17.23 -4.57
CA ILE A 582 -0.20 18.21 -3.57
C ILE A 582 -1.24 19.31 -3.33
N ASP A 583 -1.93 19.76 -4.37
CA ASP A 583 -2.96 20.79 -4.22
C ASP A 583 -4.20 20.24 -3.54
N VAL A 584 -4.56 18.97 -3.80
CA VAL A 584 -5.59 18.24 -3.07
C VAL A 584 -5.28 18.22 -1.56
N LEU A 585 -4.04 17.88 -1.17
CA LEU A 585 -3.64 17.90 0.25
C LEU A 585 -3.62 19.30 0.84
N LYS A 586 -3.08 20.30 0.11
CA LYS A 586 -3.02 21.70 0.58
C LYS A 586 -4.42 22.26 0.84
N LYS A 587 -5.38 21.99 -0.05
CA LYS A 587 -6.79 22.37 0.12
C LYS A 587 -7.41 21.72 1.36
N ALA A 588 -6.97 20.53 1.73
CA ALA A 588 -7.39 19.83 2.94
C ALA A 588 -6.64 20.28 4.21
N GLY A 589 -5.67 21.20 4.09
CA GLY A 589 -4.91 21.78 5.20
C GLY A 589 -3.58 21.08 5.50
N VAL A 590 -3.11 20.21 4.60
CA VAL A 590 -1.84 19.49 4.74
C VAL A 590 -0.88 19.90 3.63
N ASP A 591 0.24 20.53 4.00
CA ASP A 591 1.31 20.85 3.06
C ASP A 591 2.46 19.86 3.22
N MET A 592 2.67 19.02 2.20
CA MET A 592 3.78 18.06 2.16
C MET A 592 5.04 18.63 1.52
N THR A 593 4.99 19.86 1.01
CA THR A 593 6.14 20.52 0.35
C THR A 593 7.09 21.19 1.34
N THR A 594 6.77 21.14 2.63
CA THR A 594 7.57 21.69 3.72
C THR A 594 7.70 20.69 4.89
N PRO A 595 8.76 20.76 5.71
CA PRO A 595 9.02 19.79 6.78
C PRO A 595 7.96 19.73 7.89
N GLU A 596 7.18 20.80 8.11
CA GLU A 596 6.33 20.98 9.30
C GLU A 596 5.28 19.87 9.47
N THR A 597 4.72 19.35 8.38
CA THR A 597 3.74 18.24 8.45
C THR A 597 4.38 16.96 8.99
N ILE A 598 5.60 16.66 8.56
CA ILE A 598 6.36 15.50 9.04
C ILE A 598 6.80 15.73 10.49
N VAL A 599 7.25 16.95 10.83
CA VAL A 599 7.62 17.32 12.20
C VAL A 599 6.45 17.11 13.18
N ARG A 600 5.22 17.49 12.81
CA ARG A 600 4.04 17.23 13.65
C ARG A 600 3.81 15.74 13.92
N ALA A 601 4.03 14.88 12.92
CA ALA A 601 3.93 13.44 13.10
C ALA A 601 5.03 12.89 14.03
N LEU A 602 6.23 13.44 13.94
CA LEU A 602 7.35 13.10 14.82
C LEU A 602 7.14 13.62 16.26
N ASP A 603 6.46 14.75 16.43
CA ASP A 603 6.04 15.24 17.75
C ASP A 603 4.96 14.32 18.37
N ALA A 604 4.10 13.69 17.56
CA ALA A 604 3.16 12.68 18.04
C ALA A 604 3.87 11.40 18.49
N PHE A 605 4.90 10.98 17.76
CA PHE A 605 5.81 9.92 18.19
C PHE A 605 6.49 10.25 19.53
N GLU A 606 6.99 11.48 19.70
CA GLU A 606 7.60 11.92 20.96
C GLU A 606 6.63 11.85 22.15
N ARG A 607 5.37 12.29 21.98
CA ARG A 607 4.34 12.14 23.02
C ARG A 607 4.09 10.68 23.40
N GLY A 608 4.05 9.79 22.41
CA GLY A 608 3.94 8.35 22.66
C GLY A 608 5.15 7.79 23.42
N LEU A 609 6.36 8.28 23.14
CA LEU A 609 7.55 7.92 23.91
C LEU A 609 7.43 8.35 25.37
N ASP A 610 7.06 9.61 25.61
CA ASP A 610 6.92 10.15 26.97
C ASP A 610 5.92 9.32 27.79
N GLU A 611 4.80 8.96 27.17
CA GLU A 611 3.75 8.19 27.84
C GLU A 611 4.16 6.74 28.10
N LEU A 612 4.79 6.06 27.13
CA LEU A 612 5.25 4.69 27.33
C LEU A 612 6.37 4.60 28.37
N GLU A 613 7.29 5.57 28.39
CA GLU A 613 8.32 5.66 29.44
C GLU A 613 7.71 5.88 30.83
N ALA A 614 6.61 6.64 30.94
CA ALA A 614 5.93 6.82 32.22
C ALA A 614 5.22 5.55 32.72
N LEU A 615 4.73 4.71 31.80
CA LEU A 615 4.05 3.45 32.13
C LEU A 615 5.02 2.30 32.44
N MET A 616 6.17 2.25 31.75
CA MET A 616 7.08 1.11 31.76
C MET A 616 8.48 1.39 32.34
N GLY A 617 8.80 2.65 32.64
CA GLY A 617 10.15 3.13 32.95
C GLY A 617 10.51 3.23 34.43
#